data_AF-A0A925ERE0-F1
#
_entry.id   AF-A0A925ERE0-F1
#
_cell.length_a   1.000
_cell.length_b   1.000
_cell.length_c   1.000
_cell.angle_alpha   90.00
_cell.angle_beta   90.00
_cell.angle_gamma   90.00
#
_symmetry.space_group_name_H-M   'P 1'
#
loop_
_entity.id
_entity.type
_entity.pdbx_description
1 polymer ?
#
loop_
_entity_poly.entity_id
_entity_poly.type
_entity_poly.pdbx_seq_one_letter_code
_entity_poly.pdbx_strand_id
1 'polypeptide(L)'
;VINSTNVAQVETLSISGNGIANTSTAGGLQIYSNTSNTIKLNGNGALRAVIYAPNGTLTLDGGGNSGYIVGTYLGQKVNFNGNNTKIVYDESLGRNKFPINTAKNISLRNWQRL
;
A
#
# COMPACT_ATOMS: atom_id res chain seq x y z
N VAL A 1 1.57 12.20 -1.06
CA VAL A 1 2.72 11.26 -1.05
C VAL A 1 3.50 11.52 0.23
N ILE A 2 3.71 10.50 1.07
CA ILE A 2 4.59 10.61 2.26
C ILE A 2 5.92 9.97 1.87
N ASN A 3 6.99 10.77 1.87
CA ASN A 3 8.34 10.31 1.54
C ASN A 3 9.21 10.32 2.81
N SER A 4 9.50 9.16 3.37
CA SER A 4 10.34 9.02 4.55
C SER A 4 11.77 8.73 4.11
N THR A 5 12.56 9.77 3.80
CA THR A 5 13.93 9.56 3.33
C THR A 5 15.04 10.20 4.14
N ASN A 6 14.84 11.23 4.98
CA ASN A 6 15.93 11.83 5.79
C ASN A 6 15.46 12.81 6.89
N VAL A 7 14.56 12.38 7.79
CA VAL A 7 14.26 13.11 9.05
C VAL A 7 14.29 12.07 10.15
N ALA A 8 15.30 12.12 11.03
CA ALA A 8 15.50 11.28 12.23
C ALA A 8 14.87 9.87 12.15
N GLN A 9 15.63 8.86 11.66
CA GLN A 9 15.33 7.42 11.66
C GLN A 9 13.95 7.08 12.27
N VAL A 10 12.87 7.28 11.51
CA VAL A 10 11.52 6.92 11.98
C VAL A 10 11.42 5.41 11.84
N GLU A 11 12.02 4.67 12.77
CA GLU A 11 12.07 3.20 12.77
C GLU A 11 10.67 2.58 12.65
N THR A 12 9.65 3.32 13.07
CA THR A 12 8.25 2.90 12.96
C THR A 12 7.34 4.03 12.50
N LEU A 13 6.66 3.83 11.36
CA LEU A 13 5.49 4.63 10.99
C LEU A 13 4.27 4.03 11.70
N SER A 14 3.84 4.66 12.80
CA SER A 14 2.67 4.25 13.56
C SER A 14 1.45 5.06 13.14
N ILE A 15 0.41 4.38 12.67
CA ILE A 15 -0.89 4.95 12.32
C ILE A 15 -1.92 4.36 13.27
N SER A 16 -2.55 5.20 14.09
CA SER A 16 -3.56 4.77 15.06
C SER A 16 -4.90 5.47 14.83
N GLY A 17 -6.01 4.79 15.14
CA GLY A 17 -7.37 5.34 14.97
C GLY A 17 -7.66 5.75 13.51
N ASN A 18 -8.32 6.89 13.29
CA ASN A 18 -8.53 7.48 11.96
C ASN A 18 -7.36 8.38 11.51
N GLY A 19 -6.14 8.12 11.99
CA GLY A 19 -4.98 9.01 11.79
C GLY A 19 -4.63 9.32 10.33
N ILE A 20 -5.02 8.45 9.39
CA ILE A 20 -5.02 8.74 7.95
C ILE A 20 -6.36 8.35 7.34
N ALA A 21 -7.29 9.31 7.31
CA ALA A 21 -8.60 9.13 6.70
C ALA A 21 -8.56 9.33 5.17
N ASN A 22 -8.06 8.34 4.44
CA ASN A 22 -8.24 8.31 2.99
C ASN A 22 -9.64 7.77 2.64
N THR A 23 -10.58 8.67 2.36
CA THR A 23 -11.95 8.32 1.95
C THR A 23 -12.07 7.98 0.46
N SER A 24 -11.01 8.22 -0.32
CA SER A 24 -10.94 7.92 -1.76
C SER A 24 -10.47 6.48 -2.04
N THR A 25 -10.11 6.19 -3.28
CA THR A 25 -9.52 4.90 -3.70
C THR A 25 -8.17 4.64 -3.04
N ALA A 26 -7.76 3.38 -2.94
CA ALA A 26 -6.48 3.01 -2.32
C ALA A 26 -5.27 3.66 -3.02
N GLY A 27 -5.34 3.93 -4.33
CA GLY A 27 -4.25 4.58 -5.06
C GLY A 27 -4.14 6.08 -4.85
N GLY A 28 -5.15 6.72 -4.24
CA GLY A 28 -5.08 8.12 -3.82
C GLY A 28 -4.03 8.38 -2.73
N LEU A 29 -3.62 7.33 -2.01
CA LEU A 29 -2.59 7.39 -0.98
C LEU A 29 -1.49 6.36 -1.25
N GLN A 30 -0.28 6.86 -1.46
CA GLN A 30 0.92 6.03 -1.63
C GLN A 30 1.92 6.31 -0.51
N ILE A 31 2.39 5.25 0.14
CA ILE A 31 3.36 5.26 1.23
C ILE A 31 4.61 4.51 0.74
N TYR A 32 5.74 5.20 0.74
CA TYR A 32 7.03 4.63 0.34
C TYR A 32 7.98 4.62 1.54
N SER A 33 8.61 3.48 1.78
CA SER A 33 9.68 3.32 2.76
C SER A 33 10.82 2.51 2.16
N ASN A 34 12.05 3.00 2.29
CA ASN A 34 13.26 2.36 1.76
C ASN A 34 14.11 1.67 2.85
N THR A 35 13.76 1.90 4.11
CA THR A 35 14.43 1.41 5.32
C THR A 35 13.74 0.17 5.87
N SER A 36 14.40 -0.54 6.79
CA SER A 36 13.84 -1.70 7.52
C SER A 36 12.70 -1.35 8.49
N ASN A 37 12.02 -0.24 8.23
CA ASN A 37 11.09 0.37 9.17
C ASN A 37 9.80 -0.45 9.27
N THR A 38 9.27 -0.49 10.48
CA THR A 38 7.98 -1.14 10.75
C THR A 38 6.86 -0.16 10.41
N ILE A 39 5.90 -0.58 9.59
CA ILE A 39 4.65 0.15 9.41
C ILE A 39 3.65 -0.50 10.35
N LYS A 40 3.20 0.23 11.38
CA LYS A 40 2.32 -0.30 12.41
C LYS A 40 0.96 0.36 12.32
N LEU A 41 -0.07 -0.45 12.10
CA LEU A 41 -1.47 -0.01 12.15
C LEU A 41 -2.09 -0.47 13.46
N ASN A 42 -2.51 0.51 14.26
CA ASN A 42 -3.02 0.34 15.61
C ASN A 42 -4.49 0.77 15.71
N GLY A 43 -5.27 0.08 16.56
CA GLY A 43 -6.66 0.45 16.87
C GLY A 43 -7.66 0.09 15.76
N ASN A 44 -8.82 0.76 15.73
CA ASN A 44 -9.91 0.48 14.77
C ASN A 44 -9.73 1.20 13.41
N GLY A 45 -8.48 1.44 13.01
CA GLY A 45 -8.17 2.19 11.81
C GLY A 45 -8.39 1.37 10.54
N ALA A 46 -9.18 1.90 9.62
CA ALA A 46 -9.26 1.42 8.24
C ALA A 46 -8.33 2.26 7.38
N LEU A 47 -7.34 1.63 6.74
CA LEU A 47 -6.40 2.32 5.85
C LEU A 47 -6.69 1.95 4.39
N ARG A 48 -6.87 2.96 3.53
CA ARG A 48 -6.90 2.77 2.08
C ARG A 48 -5.60 3.31 1.48
N ALA A 49 -4.68 2.44 1.08
CA ALA A 49 -3.36 2.87 0.58
C ALA A 49 -2.66 1.81 -0.27
N VAL A 50 -1.73 2.27 -1.11
CA VAL A 50 -0.66 1.46 -1.68
C VAL A 50 0.61 1.69 -0.87
N ILE A 51 1.19 0.62 -0.34
CA ILE A 51 2.37 0.67 0.53
C ILE A 51 3.50 -0.11 -0.14
N TYR A 52 4.61 0.57 -0.40
CA TYR A 52 5.85 -0.02 -0.92
C TYR A 52 6.96 0.13 0.11
N ALA A 53 7.32 -0.97 0.76
CA ALA A 53 8.32 -1.05 1.81
C ALA A 53 9.10 -2.38 1.70
N PRO A 54 9.99 -2.54 0.68
CA PRO A 54 10.61 -3.82 0.34
C PRO A 54 11.39 -4.48 1.49
N ASN A 55 11.98 -3.68 2.38
CA ASN A 55 12.71 -4.14 3.56
C ASN A 55 11.91 -3.99 4.86
N GLY A 56 10.70 -3.43 4.80
CA GLY A 56 9.89 -3.13 5.97
C GLY A 56 9.07 -4.33 6.42
N THR A 57 8.60 -4.26 7.66
CA THR A 57 7.58 -5.16 8.20
C THR A 57 6.28 -4.39 8.41
N LEU A 58 5.18 -4.90 7.87
CA LEU A 58 3.84 -4.40 8.18
C LEU A 58 3.31 -5.14 9.41
N THR A 59 2.95 -4.41 10.45
CA THR A 59 2.31 -4.98 11.65
C THR A 59 0.90 -4.43 11.80
N LEU A 60 -0.07 -5.34 11.79
CA LEU A 60 -1.48 -5.07 12.03
C LEU A 60 -1.81 -5.45 13.48
N ASP A 61 -1.62 -4.49 14.39
CA ASP A 61 -1.91 -4.63 15.83
C ASP A 61 -3.34 -4.18 16.19
N GLY A 62 -4.10 -3.66 15.22
CA GLY A 62 -5.48 -3.22 15.40
C GLY A 62 -6.50 -4.34 15.15
N GLY A 63 -7.30 -4.72 16.15
CA GLY A 63 -8.19 -5.87 16.06
C GLY A 63 -9.56 -5.71 16.72
N GLY A 64 -10.12 -4.50 16.65
CA GLY A 64 -11.53 -4.29 16.97
C GLY A 64 -12.44 -4.75 15.83
N ASN A 65 -13.61 -4.15 15.70
CA ASN A 65 -14.57 -4.50 14.64
C ASN A 65 -14.12 -4.12 13.20
N SER A 66 -13.03 -3.37 13.01
CA SER A 66 -12.71 -2.72 11.73
C SER A 66 -11.21 -2.50 11.43
N GLY A 67 -10.28 -3.27 12.01
CA GLY A 67 -8.86 -3.20 11.65
C GLY A 67 -8.57 -3.81 10.27
N TYR A 68 -8.61 -3.01 9.19
CA TYR A 68 -8.34 -3.53 7.84
C TYR A 68 -7.58 -2.54 6.94
N ILE A 69 -6.78 -3.10 6.03
CA ILE A 69 -6.21 -2.36 4.90
C ILE A 69 -7.01 -2.70 3.63
N VAL A 70 -7.38 -1.67 2.86
CA VAL A 70 -7.82 -1.81 1.46
C VAL A 70 -6.72 -1.27 0.55
N GLY A 71 -6.18 -2.11 -0.32
CA GLY A 71 -5.13 -1.71 -1.26
C GLY A 71 -4.06 -2.77 -1.44
N THR A 72 -2.78 -2.39 -1.39
CA THR A 72 -1.69 -3.34 -1.59
C THR A 72 -0.51 -3.01 -0.70
N TYR A 73 0.10 -4.03 -0.12
CA TYR A 73 1.37 -3.95 0.59
C TYR A 73 2.42 -4.77 -0.14
N LEU A 74 3.55 -4.15 -0.47
CA LEU A 74 4.72 -4.79 -1.05
C LEU A 74 5.88 -4.60 -0.07
N GLY A 75 6.22 -5.66 0.67
CA GLY A 75 7.33 -5.61 1.62
C GLY A 75 7.79 -6.98 2.08
N GLN A 76 8.70 -7.02 3.06
CA GLN A 76 9.39 -8.23 3.46
C GLN A 76 8.51 -9.17 4.29
N LYS A 77 7.74 -8.61 5.23
CA LYS A 77 6.96 -9.38 6.19
C LYS A 77 5.65 -8.68 6.55
N VAL A 78 4.63 -9.48 6.82
CA VAL A 78 3.36 -9.02 7.40
C VAL A 78 3.09 -9.80 8.68
N ASN A 79 2.84 -9.08 9.78
CA ASN A 79 2.45 -9.61 11.07
C ASN A 79 0.99 -9.23 11.36
N PHE A 80 0.16 -10.22 11.69
CA PHE A 80 -1.23 -10.03 12.11
C PHE A 80 -1.32 -10.33 13.61
N ASN A 81 -1.46 -9.29 14.42
CA ASN A 81 -1.45 -9.39 15.88
C ASN A 81 -2.82 -9.06 16.51
N GLY A 82 -3.74 -8.45 15.75
CA GLY A 82 -5.11 -8.15 16.19
C GLY A 82 -6.17 -9.16 15.70
N ASN A 83 -7.24 -9.32 16.47
CA ASN A 83 -8.42 -10.11 16.07
C ASN A 83 -9.12 -9.50 14.83
N ASN A 84 -9.54 -10.33 13.87
CA ASN A 84 -10.24 -9.91 12.63
C ASN A 84 -9.47 -8.91 11.74
N THR A 85 -8.14 -8.94 11.79
CA THR A 85 -7.29 -8.17 10.88
C THR A 85 -7.30 -8.74 9.46
N LYS A 86 -7.39 -7.88 8.44
CA LYS A 86 -7.34 -8.30 7.03
C LYS A 86 -6.72 -7.26 6.12
N ILE A 87 -6.13 -7.76 5.04
CA ILE A 87 -5.72 -6.97 3.88
C ILE A 87 -6.62 -7.38 2.73
N VAL A 88 -7.37 -6.42 2.18
CA VAL A 88 -8.24 -6.62 1.03
C VAL A 88 -7.59 -5.94 -0.16
N TYR A 89 -7.32 -6.71 -1.21
CA TYR A 89 -6.80 -6.17 -2.45
C TYR A 89 -7.86 -5.28 -3.11
N ASP A 90 -7.49 -4.05 -3.47
CA ASP A 90 -8.33 -3.17 -4.27
C ASP A 90 -8.07 -3.44 -5.76
N GLU A 91 -8.99 -4.15 -6.40
CA GLU A 91 -8.93 -4.50 -7.82
C GLU A 91 -8.92 -3.28 -8.77
N SER A 92 -9.38 -2.12 -8.29
CA SER A 92 -9.23 -0.88 -9.05
C SER A 92 -7.77 -0.51 -9.26
N LEU A 93 -6.84 -0.97 -8.41
CA LEU A 93 -5.40 -0.76 -8.59
C LEU A 93 -4.81 -1.53 -9.78
N GLY A 94 -5.34 -2.72 -10.07
CA GLY A 94 -4.91 -3.52 -11.22
C GLY A 94 -5.58 -3.07 -12.52
N ARG A 95 -6.84 -2.61 -12.45
CA ARG A 95 -7.61 -2.14 -13.61
C ARG A 95 -7.23 -0.74 -14.04
N ASN A 96 -7.14 0.17 -13.08
CA ASN A 96 -6.63 1.51 -13.29
C ASN A 96 -5.12 1.43 -13.09
N LYS A 97 -4.40 1.00 -14.13
CA LYS A 97 -2.95 1.12 -14.17
C LYS A 97 -2.60 2.58 -13.87
N PHE A 98 -2.28 2.91 -12.63
CA PHE A 98 -1.59 4.16 -12.31
C PHE A 98 -0.42 4.21 -13.28
N PRO A 99 -0.20 5.31 -14.01
CA PRO A 99 0.60 5.30 -15.22
C PRO A 99 2.06 4.97 -14.91
N ILE A 100 2.37 3.67 -14.85
CA ILE A 100 3.72 3.13 -14.97
C ILE A 100 3.79 2.67 -16.43
N ASN A 101 4.17 3.60 -17.31
CA ASN A 101 4.57 3.38 -18.71
C ASN A 101 3.76 2.34 -19.49
N THR A 102 2.44 2.51 -19.57
CA THR A 102 1.62 1.65 -20.43
C THR A 102 1.68 2.14 -21.87
N ALA A 103 2.55 1.55 -22.69
CA ALA A 103 2.35 1.56 -24.13
C ALA A 103 1.07 0.75 -24.41
N LYS A 104 -0.08 1.43 -24.49
CA LYS A 104 -1.40 0.79 -24.64
C LYS A 104 -1.68 0.28 -26.06
N ASN A 105 -0.73 0.32 -26.99
CA ASN A 105 -0.94 -0.18 -28.35
C ASN A 105 0.38 -0.71 -28.94
N ILE A 106 0.53 -2.04 -29.07
CA ILE A 106 1.43 -2.63 -30.07
C ILE A 106 0.51 -3.08 -31.21
N SER A 107 0.38 -2.23 -32.23
CA SER A 107 -0.34 -2.55 -33.46
C SER A 107 0.68 -2.84 -34.57
N LEU A 108 0.66 -4.07 -35.09
CA LEU A 108 1.39 -4.42 -36.32
C LEU A 108 0.61 -3.82 -37.50
N ARG A 109 1.26 -2.94 -38.28
CA ARG A 109 0.58 -2.17 -39.34
C ARG A 109 0.62 -2.77 -40.74
N ASN A 110 1.54 -3.67 -41.07
CA ASN A 110 1.44 -4.53 -42.26
C ASN A 110 2.55 -5.59 -42.26
N TRP A 111 2.30 -6.75 -42.85
CA TRP A 111 3.34 -7.71 -43.25
C TRP A 111 3.14 -8.02 -44.74
N GLN A 112 4.14 -7.76 -45.58
CA GLN A 112 4.12 -8.13 -46.99
C GLN A 112 5.30 -9.06 -47.26
N ARG A 113 5.02 -10.22 -47.87
CA ARG A 113 6.04 -11.12 -48.40
C ARG A 113 6.30 -10.74 -49.86
N LEU A 114 7.57 -10.63 -50.22
CA LEU A 114 8.05 -10.48 -51.60
C LEU A 114 7.72 -11.74 -52.42
#